data_AF-A0A1M5W566-F1
#
_entry.id   AF-A0A1M5W566-F1
#
_cell.length_a   1.000
_cell.length_b   1.000
_cell.length_c   1.000
_cell.angle_alpha   90.00
_cell.angle_beta   90.00
_cell.angle_gamma   90.00
#
_symmetry.space_group_name_H-M   'P 1'
#
loop_
_entity.id
_entity.type
_entity.pdbx_description
1 polymer ?
#
loop_
_entity_poly.entity_id
_entity_poly.type
_entity_poly.pdbx_seq_one_letter_code
_entity_poly.pdbx_strand_id
1 'polypeptide(L)'
;MNEITYPPVKEALKHLETLYSDEELRLMAERREQALVDFEDKLDYAWHEGEQKGQAQLLARLLERKFGRVPLHYQSRLSQASSDELQNW
;
A
#
# COMPACT_ATOMS: atom_id res chain seq x y z
N MET A 1 -20.67 22.31 37.31
CA MET A 1 -20.88 21.13 36.44
C MET A 1 -22.24 20.58 36.76
N ASN A 2 -23.17 20.53 35.79
CA ASN A 2 -24.53 20.02 36.03
C ASN A 2 -24.47 18.49 36.16
N GLU A 3 -24.77 17.97 37.35
CA GLU A 3 -25.03 16.54 37.52
C GLU A 3 -26.29 16.17 36.75
N ILE A 4 -26.15 15.31 35.74
CA ILE A 4 -27.29 14.74 35.01
C ILE A 4 -28.05 13.86 35.99
N THR A 5 -29.12 14.39 36.57
CA THR A 5 -29.89 13.71 37.63
C THR A 5 -31.03 12.86 37.08
N TYR A 6 -31.40 13.05 35.82
CA TYR A 6 -32.57 12.40 35.22
C TYR A 6 -32.29 10.92 34.92
N PRO A 7 -33.03 9.96 35.54
CA PRO A 7 -32.70 8.54 35.47
C PRO A 7 -32.64 7.94 34.05
N PRO A 8 -33.59 8.25 33.14
CA PRO A 8 -33.55 7.74 31.77
C PRO A 8 -32.31 8.19 30.99
N VAL A 9 -31.80 9.39 31.27
CA VAL A 9 -30.57 9.89 30.60
C VAL A 9 -29.34 9.19 31.15
N LYS A 10 -29.30 8.83 32.44
CA LYS A 10 -28.22 8.00 33.00
C LYS A 10 -28.24 6.59 32.41
N GLU A 11 -29.42 6.01 32.22
CA GLU A 11 -29.57 4.68 31.64
C GLU A 11 -29.16 4.65 30.16
N ALA A 12 -29.57 5.67 29.39
CA ALA A 12 -29.12 5.86 28.01
C ALA A 12 -27.61 6.08 27.91
N LEU A 13 -27.01 6.87 28.81
CA LEU A 13 -25.56 7.06 28.90
C LEU A 13 -24.82 5.77 29.21
N LYS A 14 -25.31 4.98 30.17
CA LYS A 14 -24.72 3.70 30.54
C LYS A 14 -24.80 2.69 29.40
N HIS A 15 -25.91 2.68 28.64
CA HIS A 15 -26.02 1.87 27.44
C HIS A 15 -25.06 2.31 26.34
N LEU A 16 -24.90 3.62 26.14
CA LEU A 16 -23.89 4.17 25.23
C LEU A 16 -22.47 3.76 25.65
N GLU A 17 -22.10 3.93 26.91
CA GLU A 17 -20.81 3.50 27.45
C GLU A 17 -20.57 2.00 27.25
N THR A 18 -21.61 1.18 27.44
CA THR A 18 -21.51 -0.28 27.23
C THR A 18 -21.30 -0.62 25.74
N LEU A 19 -21.98 0.08 24.83
CA LEU A 19 -21.80 -0.10 23.39
C LEU A 19 -20.41 0.36 22.90
N TYR A 20 -19.83 1.38 23.55
CA TYR A 20 -18.46 1.83 23.32
C TYR A 20 -17.39 0.97 24.01
N SER A 21 -17.80 0.05 24.90
CA SER A 21 -16.88 -0.72 25.75
C SER A 21 -16.38 -2.04 25.17
N ASP A 22 -16.87 -2.47 24.00
CA ASP A 22 -16.26 -3.60 23.28
C ASP A 22 -15.01 -3.13 22.52
N GLU A 23 -14.02 -2.69 23.32
CA GLU A 23 -12.74 -2.19 22.88
C GLU A 23 -12.01 -3.24 22.02
N GLU A 24 -12.17 -4.53 22.34
CA GLU A 24 -11.60 -5.61 21.56
C GLU A 24 -12.18 -5.65 20.15
N LEU A 25 -13.52 -5.57 20.00
CA LEU A 25 -14.15 -5.54 18.69
C LEU A 25 -13.71 -4.32 17.87
N ARG A 26 -13.60 -3.14 18.50
CA ARG A 26 -13.10 -1.92 17.84
C ARG A 26 -11.67 -2.10 17.35
N LEU A 27 -10.78 -2.59 18.21
CA LEU A 27 -9.38 -2.84 17.85
C LEU A 27 -9.25 -3.90 16.75
N MET A 28 -10.10 -4.93 16.76
CA MET A 28 -10.15 -5.93 15.68
C MET A 28 -10.60 -5.31 14.35
N ALA A 29 -11.60 -4.43 14.36
CA ALA A 29 -12.04 -3.72 13.17
C ALA A 29 -10.95 -2.78 12.63
N GLU A 30 -10.28 -2.02 13.49
CA GLU A 30 -9.16 -1.15 13.12
C GLU A 30 -7.99 -1.94 12.52
N ARG A 31 -7.60 -3.05 13.13
CA ARG A 31 -6.53 -3.93 12.59
C ARG A 31 -6.90 -4.52 11.24
N ARG A 32 -8.17 -4.87 11.04
CA ARG A 32 -8.65 -5.35 9.75
C ARG A 32 -8.54 -4.26 8.70
N GLU A 33 -8.97 -3.04 9.01
CA GLU A 33 -8.86 -1.92 8.08
C GLU A 33 -7.40 -1.65 7.71
N GLN A 34 -6.51 -1.61 8.70
CA GLN A 34 -5.08 -1.45 8.46
C GLN A 34 -4.51 -2.57 7.56
N ALA A 35 -4.91 -3.82 7.80
CA ALA A 35 -4.46 -4.95 6.98
C ALA A 35 -4.94 -4.86 5.52
N LEU A 36 -6.11 -4.26 5.26
CA LEU A 36 -6.60 -4.02 3.90
C LEU A 36 -5.77 -2.93 3.21
N VAL A 37 -5.52 -1.82 3.89
CA VAL A 37 -4.66 -0.74 3.37
C VAL A 37 -3.25 -1.25 3.08
N ASP A 38 -2.64 -1.96 4.02
CA ASP A 38 -1.31 -2.55 3.85
C ASP A 38 -1.24 -3.54 2.66
N PHE A 39 -2.36 -4.20 2.35
CA PHE A 39 -2.44 -5.12 1.22
C PHE A 39 -2.56 -4.37 -0.11
N GLU A 40 -3.36 -3.31 -0.15
CA GLU A 40 -3.49 -2.43 -1.32
C GLU A 40 -2.15 -1.76 -1.64
N ASP A 41 -1.46 -1.20 -0.64
CA ASP A 41 -0.13 -0.60 -0.81
C ASP A 41 0.90 -1.58 -1.38
N LYS A 42 0.87 -2.85 -0.92
CA LYS A 42 1.75 -3.90 -1.44
C LYS A 42 1.42 -4.28 -2.88
N LEU A 43 0.14 -4.28 -3.25
CA LEU A 43 -0.27 -4.54 -4.63
C LEU A 43 0.20 -3.41 -5.55
N ASP A 44 0.01 -2.16 -5.15
CA ASP A 44 0.44 -1.00 -5.91
C ASP A 44 1.96 -1.00 -6.09
N TYR A 45 2.70 -1.28 -5.02
CA TYR A 45 4.15 -1.43 -5.08
C TYR A 45 4.57 -2.54 -6.06
N ALA A 46 3.92 -3.71 -6.00
CA ALA A 46 4.22 -4.83 -6.89
C ALA A 46 3.89 -4.50 -8.36
N TRP A 47 2.83 -3.74 -8.61
CA TRP A 47 2.47 -3.27 -9.95
C TRP A 47 3.52 -2.32 -10.51
N HIS A 48 3.93 -1.31 -9.74
CA HIS A 48 4.97 -0.37 -10.15
C HIS A 48 6.32 -1.07 -10.39
N GLU A 49 6.72 -1.99 -9.51
CA GLU A 49 7.95 -2.75 -9.68
C GLU A 49 7.87 -3.66 -10.93
N GLY A 50 6.70 -4.27 -11.19
CA GLY A 50 6.44 -5.09 -12.36
C GLY A 50 6.54 -4.31 -13.67
N GLU A 51 5.96 -3.11 -13.70
CA GLU A 51 6.03 -2.21 -14.85
C GLU A 51 7.48 -1.80 -15.15
N GLN A 52 8.21 -1.34 -14.14
CA GLN A 52 9.62 -0.97 -14.28
C GLN A 52 10.48 -2.13 -14.79
N LYS A 53 10.30 -3.34 -14.23
CA LYS A 53 10.99 -4.56 -14.70
C LYS A 53 10.64 -4.87 -16.16
N GLY A 54 9.37 -4.70 -16.55
CA GLY A 54 8.90 -4.90 -17.91
C GLY A 54 9.55 -3.93 -18.91
N GLN A 55 9.59 -2.64 -18.57
CA GLN A 55 10.25 -1.61 -19.38
C GLN A 55 11.75 -1.89 -19.55
N ALA A 56 12.45 -2.23 -18.48
CA ALA A 56 13.88 -2.56 -18.52
C ALA A 56 14.16 -3.77 -19.43
N GLN A 57 13.34 -4.83 -19.31
CA GLN A 57 13.45 -6.01 -20.17
C GLN A 57 13.16 -5.70 -21.64
N LEU A 58 12.18 -4.85 -21.92
CA LEU A 58 11.87 -4.43 -23.28
C LEU A 58 13.03 -3.67 -23.90
N LEU A 59 13.57 -2.68 -23.19
CA LEU A 59 14.71 -1.89 -23.67
C LEU A 59 15.95 -2.78 -23.88
N ALA A 60 16.23 -3.72 -22.97
CA ALA A 60 17.30 -4.70 -23.14
C ALA A 60 17.16 -5.51 -24.44
N ARG A 61 15.94 -6.00 -24.75
CA ARG A 61 15.67 -6.76 -25.99
C ARG A 61 15.83 -5.88 -27.24
N LEU A 62 15.44 -4.62 -27.18
CA LEU A 62 15.60 -3.68 -28.29
C LEU A 62 17.08 -3.39 -28.56
N LEU A 63 17.85 -3.14 -27.49
CA LEU A 63 19.30 -2.96 -27.58
C LEU A 63 19.98 -4.21 -28.13
N GLU A 64 19.60 -5.39 -27.67
CA GLU A 64 20.14 -6.65 -28.15
C GLU A 64 19.85 -6.86 -29.65
N ARG A 65 18.63 -6.55 -30.08
CA ARG A 65 18.25 -6.64 -31.49
C ARG A 65 19.02 -5.65 -32.37
N LYS A 66 19.31 -4.44 -31.87
CA LYS A 66 19.93 -3.36 -32.66
C LYS A 66 21.45 -3.40 -32.67
N PHE A 67 22.05 -3.83 -31.56
CA PHE A 67 23.50 -3.75 -31.33
C PHE A 67 24.15 -5.10 -31.02
N GLY A 68 23.37 -6.17 -30.91
CA GLY A 68 23.85 -7.47 -30.44
C GLY A 68 23.94 -7.54 -28.92
N ARG A 69 24.57 -8.59 -28.40
CA ARG A 69 24.57 -8.91 -26.97
C ARG A 69 24.91 -7.71 -26.08
N VAL A 70 23.98 -7.34 -25.20
CA VAL A 70 24.15 -6.22 -24.27
C VAL A 70 25.16 -6.62 -23.17
N PRO A 71 26.25 -5.86 -22.96
CA PRO A 71 27.20 -6.08 -21.87
C PRO A 71 26.55 -6.06 -20.47
N LEU A 72 27.11 -6.84 -19.54
CA LEU A 72 26.58 -6.99 -18.17
C LEU A 72 26.39 -5.65 -17.43
N HIS A 73 27.29 -4.68 -17.61
CA HIS A 73 27.17 -3.39 -16.93
C HIS A 73 25.93 -2.59 -17.39
N TYR A 74 25.54 -2.69 -18.67
CA TYR A 74 24.31 -2.08 -19.16
C TYR A 74 23.07 -2.84 -18.70
N GLN A 75 23.14 -4.16 -18.54
CA GLN A 75 22.06 -4.94 -17.95
C GLN A 75 21.80 -4.53 -16.49
N SER A 76 22.87 -4.37 -15.70
CA SER A 76 22.76 -3.88 -14.32
C SER A 76 22.17 -2.47 -14.28
N ARG A 77 22.61 -1.57 -15.18
CA ARG A 77 22.05 -0.22 -15.28
C ARG A 77 20.56 -0.22 -15.60
N LEU A 78 20.13 -1.02 -16.58
CA LEU A 78 18.71 -1.16 -16.94
C LEU A 78 17.86 -1.69 -15.77
N SER A 79 18.40 -2.64 -14.99
CA SER A 79 17.67 -3.22 -13.85
C SER A 79 17.49 -2.27 -12.66
N GLN A 80 18.33 -1.24 -12.55
CA GLN A 80 18.33 -0.27 -11.45
C GLN A 80 17.72 1.08 -11.85
N ALA A 81 17.51 1.31 -13.15
CA ALA A 81 16.98 2.55 -13.70
C ALA A 81 15.52 2.76 -13.29
N SER A 82 15.15 4.00 -12.97
CA SER A 82 13.75 4.34 -12.71
C SER A 82 12.88 4.25 -13.97
N SER A 83 11.56 4.20 -13.81
CA SER A 83 10.61 4.24 -14.94
C SER A 83 10.86 5.47 -15.84
N ASP A 84 11.09 6.64 -15.23
CA ASP A 84 11.37 7.89 -15.96
C ASP A 84 12.70 7.81 -16.74
N GLU A 85 13.74 7.21 -16.15
CA GLU A 85 15.01 7.01 -16.86
C GLU A 85 14.84 6.07 -18.05
N LEU A 86 14.12 4.95 -17.87
CA LEU A 86 13.87 3.97 -18.92
C LEU A 86 13.02 4.52 -20.07
N GLN A 87 12.08 5.43 -19.80
CA GLN A 87 11.30 6.11 -20.84
C GLN A 87 12.12 7.12 -21.64
N ASN A 88 13.15 7.71 -21.03
CA ASN A 88 14.01 8.71 -21.66
C ASN A 88 15.17 8.11 -22.48
N TRP A 89 15.41 6.79 -22.40
CA TRP A 89 16.52 6.09 -23.08
C TRP A 89 16.09 5.42 -24.38
#